data_AF-A0A4Q9RR20-F1
#
_entry.id   AF-A0A4Q9RR20-F1
#
_cell.length_a   1.000
_cell.length_b   1.000
_cell.length_c   1.000
_cell.angle_alpha   90.00
_cell.angle_beta   90.00
_cell.angle_gamma   90.00
#
_symmetry.space_group_name_H-M   'P 1'
#
loop_
_entity.id
_entity.type
_entity.pdbx_description
1 polymer ?
#
loop_
_entity_poly.entity_id
_entity_poly.type
_entity_poly.pdbx_seq_one_letter_code
_entity_poly.pdbx_strand_id
1 'polypeptide(L)' 'MNTHFCKVGRIRPNLGKVLNLKELESTYLNFIEEAYNVTQTDSGLSDFLYHEASKLKKRILSLKRSNPNTLDAAF' A
#
# COMPACT_ATOMS: atom_id res chain seq x y z
N MET A 1 10.15 -46.76 15.10
CA MET A 1 10.74 -45.42 14.92
C MET A 1 9.77 -44.61 14.06
N ASN A 2 8.98 -43.70 14.64
CA ASN A 2 8.01 -42.90 13.87
C ASN A 2 8.67 -41.60 13.40
N THR A 3 8.74 -41.40 12.09
CA THR A 3 9.28 -40.19 11.47
C THR A 3 8.25 -39.06 11.56
N HIS A 4 8.36 -38.25 12.61
CA HIS A 4 7.60 -37.01 12.73
C HIS A 4 8.14 -36.00 11.73
N PHE A 5 7.55 -35.94 10.53
CA PHE A 5 7.74 -34.81 9.64
C PHE A 5 7.06 -33.60 10.27
N CYS A 6 7.84 -32.65 10.78
CA CYS A 6 7.34 -31.33 11.14
C CYS A 6 6.67 -30.75 9.90
N LYS A 7 5.33 -30.68 9.90
CA LYS A 7 4.56 -30.02 8.84
C LYS A 7 4.99 -28.55 8.84
N VAL A 8 5.91 -28.19 7.95
CA VAL A 8 6.22 -26.80 7.64
C VAL A 8 4.95 -26.26 6.99
N GLY A 9 4.12 -25.58 7.79
CA GLY A 9 2.86 -25.04 7.31
C GLY A 9 3.14 -24.16 6.10
N ARG A 10 2.52 -24.47 4.96
CA ARG A 10 2.52 -23.57 3.81
C ARG A 10 1.86 -22.27 4.26
N ILE A 11 2.65 -21.26 4.60
CA ILE A 11 2.17 -19.88 4.73
C ILE A 11 1.71 -19.50 3.34
N ARG A 12 0.41 -19.68 3.05
CA ARG A 12 -0.17 -19.14 1.82
C ARG A 12 -0.07 -17.63 1.95
N PRO A 13 0.67 -16.92 1.08
CA PRO A 13 0.61 -15.47 1.08
C PRO A 13 -0.86 -15.09 0.93
N ASN A 14 -1.34 -14.22 1.81
CA ASN A 14 -2.74 -13.77 1.75
C ASN A 14 -2.88 -12.86 0.52
N LEU A 15 -3.17 -13.47 -0.63
CA LEU A 15 -3.24 -12.80 -1.94
C LEU A 15 -4.22 -11.61 -1.91
N GLY A 16 -5.30 -11.70 -1.12
CA GLY A 16 -6.24 -10.59 -0.93
C GLY A 16 -5.62 -9.35 -0.26
N LYS A 17 -4.64 -9.53 0.64
CA LYS A 17 -3.92 -8.40 1.25
C LYS A 17 -2.88 -7.78 0.30
N VAL A 18 -2.25 -8.61 -0.55
CA VAL A 18 -1.24 -8.15 -1.52
C VAL A 18 -1.90 -7.39 -2.67
N LEU A 19 -3.03 -7.90 -3.19
CA LEU A 19 -3.83 -7.22 -4.21
C LEU A 19 -4.31 -5.85 -3.69
N ASN A 20 -4.80 -5.80 -2.46
CA ASN A 20 -5.25 -4.55 -1.82
C ASN A 20 -4.13 -3.51 -1.64
N LEU A 21 -2.90 -3.95 -1.33
CA LEU A 21 -1.77 -3.01 -1.17
C LEU A 21 -1.40 -2.35 -2.51
N LYS A 22 -1.34 -3.12 -3.60
CA LYS A 22 -1.01 -2.61 -4.93
C LYS A 22 -2.08 -1.65 -5.44
N GLU A 23 -3.35 -1.95 -5.18
CA GLU A 23 -4.47 -1.05 -5.48
C GLU A 23 -4.38 0.26 -4.69
N LEU A 24 -4.02 0.20 -3.40
CA LEU A 24 -3.78 1.39 -2.56
C LEU A 24 -2.62 2.25 -3.10
N GLU A 25 -1.53 1.62 -3.52
CA GLU A 25 -0.39 2.33 -4.12
C GLU A 25 -0.77 3.01 -5.44
N SER A 26 -1.53 2.32 -6.30
CA SER A 26 -2.03 2.89 -7.55
C SER A 26 -2.98 4.06 -7.31
N THR A 27 -3.90 3.96 -6.35
CA THR A 27 -4.82 5.05 -6.02
C THR A 27 -4.07 6.25 -5.42
N TYR A 28 -3.06 6.01 -4.58
CA TYR A 28 -2.18 7.08 -4.10
C TYR A 28 -1.50 7.83 -5.25
N LEU A 29 -0.92 7.12 -6.22
CA LEU A 29 -0.26 7.75 -7.37
C LEU A 29 -1.24 8.58 -8.20
N ASN A 30 -2.42 8.02 -8.48
CA ASN A 30 -3.46 8.72 -9.24
C ASN A 30 -3.89 10.01 -8.54
N PHE A 31 -4.06 10.01 -7.21
CA PHE A 31 -4.44 11.21 -6.46
C PHE A 31 -3.35 12.28 -6.48
N ILE A 32 -2.07 11.90 -6.44
CA ILE A 32 -0.96 12.85 -6.55
C ILE A 32 -0.91 13.47 -7.95
N GLU A 33 -1.09 12.67 -8.99
CA GLU A 33 -1.11 13.13 -10.38
C GLU A 33 -2.30 14.06 -10.63
N GLU A 34 -3.49 13.68 -10.19
CA GLU A 34 -4.70 14.50 -10.33
C GLU A 34 -4.58 15.80 -9.54
N ALA A 35 -4.08 15.75 -8.30
CA ALA A 35 -3.82 16.95 -7.50
C ALA A 35 -2.87 17.91 -8.23
N TYR A 36 -1.79 17.39 -8.81
CA TYR A 36 -0.83 18.19 -9.57
C TYR A 36 -1.50 18.85 -10.78
N ASN A 37 -2.26 18.08 -11.56
CA ASN A 37 -2.95 18.55 -12.76
C ASN A 37 -3.97 19.65 -12.48
N VAL A 38 -4.67 19.59 -11.34
CA VAL A 38 -5.68 20.60 -10.98
C VAL A 38 -5.13 21.76 -10.15
N THR A 39 -3.86 21.72 -9.72
CA THR A 39 -3.23 22.76 -8.87
C THR A 39 -3.46 24.18 -9.38
N GLN A 40 -3.37 24.39 -10.70
CA GLN A 40 -3.47 25.72 -11.30
C GLN A 40 -4.91 26.16 -11.55
N THR A 41 -5.85 25.23 -11.68
CA THR A 41 -7.24 25.51 -12.02
C THR A 41 -8.15 25.56 -10.78
N ASP A 42 -7.87 24.71 -9.79
CA ASP A 42 -8.59 24.64 -8.53
C ASP A 42 -7.63 24.20 -7.42
N SER A 43 -7.05 25.19 -6.73
CA SER A 43 -6.13 24.94 -5.62
C SER A 43 -6.80 24.29 -4.42
N GLY A 44 -8.09 24.54 -4.19
CA GLY A 44 -8.83 23.92 -3.08
C GLY A 44 -9.04 22.42 -3.30
N LEU A 45 -9.37 22.03 -4.53
CA LEU A 45 -9.46 20.63 -4.92
C LEU A 45 -8.09 19.94 -4.89
N SER A 46 -7.04 20.62 -5.36
CA SER A 46 -5.66 20.12 -5.30
C SER A 46 -5.22 19.83 -3.86
N ASP A 47 -5.44 20.76 -2.93
CA ASP A 47 -5.13 20.60 -1.51
C ASP A 47 -5.89 19.44 -0.88
N PHE A 48 -7.18 19.29 -1.22
CA PHE A 48 -8.00 18.17 -0.77
C PHE A 48 -7.43 16.82 -1.26
N LEU A 49 -7.09 16.71 -2.54
CA LEU A 49 -6.52 15.49 -3.12
C LEU A 49 -5.16 15.14 -2.50
N TYR A 50 -4.29 16.13 -2.28
CA TYR A 50 -3.02 15.93 -1.57
C TYR A 50 -3.23 15.45 -0.13
N HIS A 51 -4.23 15.99 0.57
CA HIS A 51 -4.56 15.55 1.92
C HIS A 51 -5.05 14.10 1.96
N GLU A 52 -5.92 13.69 1.03
CA GLU A 52 -6.37 12.30 0.91
C GLU A 52 -5.23 11.35 0.51
N ALA A 53 -4.37 11.75 -0.42
CA ALA A 53 -3.17 11.00 -0.77
C ALA A 53 -2.24 10.79 0.45
N SER A 54 -2.10 11.80 1.31
CA SER A 54 -1.32 11.71 2.55
C SER A 54 -1.90 10.68 3.52
N LYS A 55 -3.23 10.57 3.63
CA LYS A 55 -3.89 9.51 4.42
C LYS A 55 -3.62 8.12 3.84
N LEU A 56 -3.74 7.97 2.52
CA LEU A 56 -3.43 6.71 1.84
C LEU A 56 -1.98 6.28 2.07
N LYS A 57 -1.03 7.21 1.96
CA LYS A 57 0.40 6.97 2.25
C LYS A 57 0.62 6.44 3.66
N LYS A 58 -0.02 7.05 4.68
CA LYS A 58 0.07 6.55 6.08
C LYS A 58 -0.46 5.13 6.20
N ARG A 59 -1.56 4.81 5.50
CA ARG A 59 -2.16 3.47 5.51
C ARG A 59 -1.26 2.44 4.82
N ILE A 60 -0.70 2.75 3.66
CA ILE A 60 0.29 1.91 2.95
C ILE A 60 1.48 1.62 3.86
N LEU A 61 2.05 2.64 4.52
CA LEU A 61 3.16 2.47 5.46
C LEU A 61 2.80 1.56 6.65
N SER A 62 1.60 1.72 7.21
CA SER A 62 1.13 0.86 8.30
C SER A 62 1.00 -0.61 7.87
N LEU A 63 0.48 -0.84 6.65
CA LEU A 63 0.33 -2.18 6.07
C LEU A 63 1.68 -2.81 5.73
N LYS A 64 2.62 -2.05 5.15
CA LYS A 64 3.99 -2.51 4.89
C LYS A 64 4.70 -2.89 6.18
N ARG A 65 4.61 -2.08 7.23
CA ARG A 65 5.18 -2.40 8.56
C ARG A 65 4.60 -3.67 9.17
N SER A 66 3.31 -3.96 8.92
CA SER A 66 2.66 -5.18 9.42
C SER A 66 3.04 -6.47 8.65
N ASN A 67 3.67 -6.34 7.48
CA ASN A 67 4.14 -7.47 6.67
C ASN A 67 5.68 -7.52 6.68
N PRO A 68 6.30 -8.32 7.57
CA PRO A 68 7.77 -8.36 7.72
C PRO A 68 8.51 -8.95 6.50
N ASN A 69 7.79 -9.56 5.56
CA ASN A 69 8.39 -10.23 4.39
C ASN A 69 8.62 -9.30 3.18
N THR A 70 8.29 -8.02 3.27
CA THR A 70 8.47 -7.04 2.19
C THR A 70 9.23 -5.83 2.70
N LEU A 71 10.53 -6.01 2.96
CA LEU A 71 11.46 -4.90 3.15
C LEU A 71 11.96 -4.43 1.78
N ASP A 72 11.09 -3.75 1.02
CA ASP A 72 11.56 -2.88 -0.06
C ASP A 72 11.69 -1.48 0.51
N ALA A 73 12.93 -1.14 0.89
CA ALA A 73 13.35 0.21 1.22
C ALA A 73 13.62 0.97 -0.08
N ALA A 74 12.57 1.39 -0.77
CA ALA A 74 12.67 2.38 -1.83
C ALA A 74 11.41 3.24 -1.86
N PHE A 75 11.53 4.43 -1.30
CA PHE A 75 10.81 5.65 -1.71
C PHE A 75 11.75 6.82 -1.52
#